data_AF-A0A093DVJ1-F1
#
_entry.id   AF-A0A093DVJ1-F1
#
_cell.length_a   1.000
_cell.length_b   1.000
_cell.length_c   1.000
_cell.angle_alpha   90.00
_cell.angle_beta   90.00
_cell.angle_gamma   90.00
#
_symmetry.space_group_name_H-M   'P 1'
#
loop_
_entity.id
_entity.type
_entity.pdbx_description
1 polymer ?
#
loop_
_entity_poly.entity_id
_entity_poly.type
_entity_poly.pdbx_seq_one_letter_code
_entity_poly.pdbx_strand_id
1 'polypeptide(L)'
;MKGSEEPFFVKFLKSSGNSEYFFKALESIKEFQSEEHLQILEEETALNIKENDKSLYICDPFRGVVFNHLKKLGCRIVGPQVVLYCMESQRCVPRAEHPVYNMTMADVTVSCTSLEKDVREEVHKYVQMMGGRVYRDLNVSVTHLIAGEVGSKKYLVAASLKKPILLPSWVKALWDKSQQSIMRYTDVDMKDYVCPVFLGCTICVTGLSSADRKEVQHLTAEHGGQYTGQLKMNECTHLIVQEPKGQKYECAKKWNVHCVSVQWFSDSIEKGFCQDETMYKIEAGSKRGNTPSTSTPTNLASKPDNHTLSDVSHISNINLSGVNETACSSAMSSRLDPLPDELENLDISSFQALEDLLDGCRIYLCGFSGRKLDKMRRLINCGGGVRFNQLNEDVTHVILGENSDELKHFLDKTSHRPHIVTAKWLLESFSKGYLHPVEQYIPLNYQLLDNTILEQPGMKSILPKNNNLSKKEAVNITKHQKAAEDDFLSQYVNNDSTLGMF
;
A
#
# COMPACT_ATOMS: atom_id res chain seq x y z
N MET A 1 -29.85 10.82 -7.92
CA MET A 1 -30.85 11.91 -7.80
C MET A 1 -30.21 13.11 -7.13
N LYS A 2 -30.36 14.30 -7.75
CA LYS A 2 -30.22 15.67 -7.19
C LYS A 2 -28.99 15.97 -6.32
N GLY A 3 -27.85 16.21 -6.97
CA GLY A 3 -26.78 17.08 -6.49
C GLY A 3 -26.53 18.15 -7.55
N SER A 4 -26.26 19.38 -7.13
CA SER A 4 -25.97 20.54 -7.97
C SER A 4 -24.65 20.38 -8.75
N GLU A 5 -24.68 19.62 -9.84
CA GLU A 5 -23.53 19.47 -10.76
C GLU A 5 -23.97 19.89 -12.17
N GLU A 6 -23.08 20.55 -12.91
CA GLU A 6 -23.22 20.91 -14.33
C GLU A 6 -23.82 19.76 -15.17
N PRO A 7 -24.53 20.04 -16.29
CA PRO A 7 -25.13 18.99 -17.11
C PRO A 7 -24.07 17.98 -17.57
N PHE A 8 -24.12 16.79 -16.99
CA PHE A 8 -23.16 15.72 -17.24
C PHE A 8 -23.62 14.92 -18.46
N PHE A 9 -22.94 15.07 -19.59
CA PHE A 9 -23.30 14.38 -20.82
C PHE A 9 -22.78 12.94 -20.84
N VAL A 10 -23.60 12.05 -21.38
CA VAL A 10 -23.25 10.66 -21.63
C VAL A 10 -23.13 10.46 -23.13
N LYS A 11 -21.94 10.07 -23.61
CA LYS A 11 -21.58 10.03 -25.02
C LYS A 11 -21.27 8.60 -25.46
N PHE A 12 -22.15 8.02 -26.26
CA PHE A 12 -21.99 6.68 -26.83
C PHE A 12 -21.20 6.77 -28.13
N LEU A 13 -20.04 6.11 -28.19
CA LEU A 13 -19.23 6.06 -29.40
C LEU A 13 -19.69 4.91 -30.30
N LYS A 14 -20.29 5.25 -31.43
CA LYS A 14 -20.68 4.28 -32.45
C LYS A 14 -19.46 3.94 -33.31
N SER A 15 -19.01 2.70 -33.22
CA SER A 15 -17.98 2.11 -34.08
C SER A 15 -18.52 0.84 -34.76
N SER A 16 -17.87 0.42 -35.83
CA SER A 16 -18.20 -0.85 -36.51
C SER A 16 -17.92 -2.08 -35.65
N GLY A 17 -17.08 -1.95 -34.61
CA GLY A 17 -16.69 -3.04 -33.71
C GLY A 17 -17.55 -3.21 -32.46
N ASN A 18 -18.64 -2.44 -32.31
CA ASN A 18 -19.47 -2.44 -31.09
C ASN A 18 -20.15 -3.80 -30.89
N SER A 19 -20.04 -4.35 -29.68
CA SER A 19 -20.70 -5.60 -29.32
C SER A 19 -22.20 -5.43 -29.08
N GLU A 20 -22.93 -6.54 -28.94
CA GLU A 20 -24.34 -6.53 -28.55
C GLU A 20 -24.59 -5.79 -27.22
N TYR A 21 -23.61 -5.79 -26.30
CA TYR A 21 -23.72 -5.08 -25.03
C TYR A 21 -23.83 -3.57 -25.23
N PHE A 22 -23.24 -3.02 -26.29
CA PHE A 22 -23.34 -1.59 -26.60
C PHE A 22 -24.78 -1.17 -26.87
N PHE A 23 -25.49 -1.92 -27.70
CA PHE A 23 -26.89 -1.62 -28.03
C PHE A 23 -27.81 -1.81 -26.82
N LYS A 24 -27.61 -2.89 -26.05
CA LYS A 24 -28.36 -3.13 -24.80
C LYS A 24 -28.15 -1.99 -23.78
N ALA A 25 -26.92 -1.50 -23.65
CA ALA A 25 -26.59 -0.39 -22.76
C ALA A 25 -27.25 0.92 -23.21
N LEU A 26 -27.27 1.18 -24.53
CA LEU A 26 -27.92 2.36 -25.11
C LEU A 26 -29.44 2.33 -24.93
N GLU A 27 -30.08 1.18 -25.06
CA GLU A 27 -31.51 1.02 -24.78
C GLU A 27 -31.81 1.24 -23.30
N SER A 28 -31.04 0.58 -22.42
CA SER A 28 -31.23 0.68 -20.96
C SER A 28 -31.10 2.11 -20.44
N ILE A 29 -30.15 2.90 -20.97
CA ILE A 29 -29.94 4.28 -20.50
C ILE A 29 -31.02 5.25 -20.99
N LYS A 30 -31.59 5.02 -22.19
CA LYS A 30 -32.68 5.83 -22.74
C LYS A 30 -33.96 5.75 -21.91
N GLU A 31 -34.19 4.63 -21.23
CA GLU A 31 -35.32 4.49 -20.31
C GLU A 31 -35.18 5.37 -19.05
N PHE A 32 -33.95 5.80 -18.72
CA PHE A 32 -33.63 6.40 -17.42
C PHE A 32 -33.13 7.85 -17.50
N GLN A 33 -32.52 8.25 -18.63
CA GLN A 33 -32.09 9.62 -18.88
C GLN A 33 -32.88 10.25 -20.02
N SER A 34 -33.22 11.53 -19.84
CA SER A 34 -33.75 12.38 -20.91
C SER A 34 -32.81 12.39 -22.11
N GLU A 35 -33.34 12.29 -23.32
CA GLU A 35 -32.55 12.33 -24.57
C GLU A 35 -31.65 13.57 -24.69
N GLU A 36 -31.98 14.66 -24.00
CA GLU A 36 -31.20 15.91 -24.00
C GLU A 36 -29.77 15.77 -23.45
N HIS A 37 -29.50 14.77 -22.59
CA HIS A 37 -28.18 14.56 -21.96
C HIS A 37 -27.41 13.38 -22.56
N LEU A 38 -27.99 12.69 -23.55
CA LEU A 38 -27.45 11.52 -24.21
C LEU A 38 -27.03 11.87 -25.64
N GLN A 39 -25.75 11.71 -25.97
CA GLN A 39 -25.23 11.96 -27.31
C GLN A 39 -24.69 10.67 -27.92
N ILE A 40 -24.94 10.46 -29.22
CA ILE A 40 -24.33 9.38 -29.99
C ILE A 40 -23.29 10.04 -30.91
N LEU A 41 -22.03 9.68 -30.74
CA LEU A 41 -20.91 10.19 -31.52
C LEU A 41 -20.47 9.16 -32.55
N GLU A 42 -20.21 9.62 -33.77
CA GLU A 42 -19.49 8.84 -34.78
C GLU A 42 -17.96 9.01 -34.59
N GLU A 43 -17.18 8.11 -35.20
CA GLU A 43 -15.72 8.08 -35.04
C GLU A 43 -15.06 9.41 -35.42
N GLU A 44 -15.50 10.04 -36.52
CA GLU A 44 -14.95 11.32 -37.00
C GLU A 44 -15.21 12.46 -36.00
N THR A 45 -16.41 12.52 -35.43
CA THR A 45 -16.78 13.54 -34.44
C THR A 45 -15.98 13.37 -33.17
N ALA A 46 -15.74 12.13 -32.74
CA ALA A 46 -14.96 11.83 -31.56
C ALA A 46 -13.46 12.17 -31.72
N LEU A 47 -12.91 12.05 -32.93
CA LEU A 47 -11.53 12.48 -33.23
C LEU A 47 -11.36 14.01 -33.24
N ASN A 48 -12.43 14.75 -33.53
CA ASN A 48 -12.42 16.21 -33.51
C ASN A 48 -12.43 16.80 -32.09
N ILE A 49 -12.65 15.99 -31.05
CA ILE A 49 -12.58 16.43 -29.66
C ILE A 49 -11.13 16.73 -29.30
N LYS A 50 -10.86 17.93 -28.81
CA LYS A 50 -9.49 18.38 -28.49
C LYS A 50 -9.19 18.46 -27.01
N GLU A 51 -10.21 18.55 -26.16
CA GLU A 51 -10.10 18.77 -24.72
C GLU A 51 -11.04 17.85 -23.95
N ASN A 52 -10.73 17.61 -22.67
CA ASN A 52 -11.58 16.82 -21.77
C ASN A 52 -12.75 17.68 -21.29
N ASP A 53 -13.94 17.39 -21.82
CA ASP A 53 -15.18 18.08 -21.49
C ASP A 53 -15.88 17.52 -20.23
N LYS A 54 -15.18 16.67 -19.46
CA LYS A 54 -15.68 15.98 -18.25
C LYS A 54 -16.91 15.09 -18.50
N SER A 55 -17.26 14.78 -19.74
CA SER A 55 -18.35 13.86 -20.08
C SER A 55 -17.96 12.40 -19.83
N LEU A 56 -18.95 11.52 -19.75
CA LEU A 56 -18.75 10.07 -19.74
C LEU A 56 -18.79 9.52 -21.17
N TYR A 57 -17.73 8.86 -21.58
CA TYR A 57 -17.62 8.21 -22.88
C TYR A 57 -17.82 6.71 -22.77
N ILE A 58 -18.74 6.16 -23.55
CA ILE A 58 -18.98 4.72 -23.65
C ILE A 58 -18.31 4.23 -24.91
N CYS A 59 -17.24 3.45 -24.74
CA CYS A 59 -16.44 2.92 -25.83
C CYS A 59 -16.50 1.39 -25.82
N ASP A 60 -16.67 0.80 -26.99
CA ASP A 60 -16.56 -0.63 -27.19
C ASP A 60 -16.10 -0.91 -28.63
N PRO A 61 -14.99 -1.62 -28.86
CA PRO A 61 -14.04 -2.17 -27.88
C PRO A 61 -13.03 -1.13 -27.36
N PHE A 62 -12.31 -1.46 -26.28
CA PHE A 62 -11.19 -0.63 -25.75
C PHE A 62 -9.91 -0.76 -26.60
N ARG A 63 -10.05 -0.55 -27.92
CA ARG A 63 -8.95 -0.55 -28.90
C ARG A 63 -9.33 0.38 -30.06
N GLY A 64 -8.33 0.79 -30.83
CA GLY A 64 -8.52 1.67 -31.98
C GLY A 64 -8.11 3.12 -31.71
N VAL A 65 -8.07 3.92 -32.77
CA VAL A 65 -7.52 5.28 -32.75
C VAL A 65 -8.36 6.20 -31.85
N VAL A 66 -9.69 6.09 -31.92
CA VAL A 66 -10.62 6.93 -31.14
C VAL A 66 -10.48 6.67 -29.64
N PHE A 67 -10.46 5.41 -29.20
CA PHE A 67 -10.27 5.07 -27.80
C PHE A 67 -8.92 5.59 -27.27
N ASN A 68 -7.84 5.39 -28.02
CA ASN A 68 -6.51 5.87 -27.64
C ASN A 68 -6.45 7.40 -27.57
N HIS A 69 -7.14 8.09 -28.49
CA HIS A 69 -7.27 9.54 -28.50
C HIS A 69 -7.98 10.04 -27.23
N LEU A 70 -9.17 9.54 -26.93
CA LEU A 70 -9.94 9.92 -25.73
C LEU A 70 -9.18 9.58 -24.44
N LYS A 71 -8.50 8.42 -24.39
CA LYS A 71 -7.67 8.02 -23.25
C LYS A 71 -6.50 8.99 -23.06
N LYS A 72 -5.86 9.43 -24.14
CA LYS A 72 -4.75 10.40 -24.09
C LYS A 72 -5.21 11.77 -23.61
N LEU A 73 -6.45 12.16 -23.93
CA LEU A 73 -7.06 13.39 -23.40
C LEU A 73 -7.44 13.29 -21.91
N GLY A 74 -7.37 12.10 -21.31
CA GLY A 74 -7.79 11.88 -19.92
C GLY A 74 -9.31 11.92 -19.74
N CYS A 75 -10.08 11.67 -20.81
CA CYS A 75 -11.53 11.60 -20.73
C CYS A 75 -11.97 10.39 -19.88
N ARG A 76 -13.11 10.51 -19.21
CA ARG A 76 -13.69 9.42 -18.42
C ARG A 76 -14.33 8.40 -19.36
N ILE A 77 -13.73 7.22 -19.48
CA ILE A 77 -14.16 6.18 -20.42
C ILE A 77 -14.63 4.95 -19.67
N VAL A 78 -15.80 4.41 -20.07
CA VAL A 78 -16.32 3.14 -19.58
C VAL A 78 -16.78 2.24 -20.72
N GLY A 79 -16.80 0.93 -20.47
CA GLY A 79 -17.41 -0.03 -21.38
C GLY A 79 -18.92 -0.12 -21.17
N PRO A 80 -19.66 -0.65 -22.16
CA PRO A 80 -21.12 -0.77 -22.08
C PRO A 80 -21.58 -1.69 -20.94
N GLN A 81 -20.77 -2.69 -20.59
CA GLN A 81 -21.05 -3.60 -19.47
C GLN A 81 -21.10 -2.86 -18.12
N VAL A 82 -20.35 -1.76 -17.97
CA VAL A 82 -20.41 -0.92 -16.76
C VAL A 82 -21.77 -0.26 -16.64
N VAL A 83 -22.32 0.26 -17.74
CA VAL A 83 -23.65 0.88 -17.77
C VAL A 83 -24.70 -0.14 -17.37
N LEU A 84 -24.72 -1.30 -18.02
CA LEU A 84 -25.66 -2.38 -17.70
C LEU A 84 -25.62 -2.76 -16.21
N TYR A 85 -24.42 -2.95 -15.66
CA TYR A 85 -24.25 -3.26 -14.24
C TYR A 85 -24.76 -2.15 -13.31
N CYS A 86 -24.45 -0.89 -13.63
CA CYS A 86 -24.84 0.26 -12.81
C CYS A 86 -26.35 0.47 -12.81
N MET A 87 -27.00 0.23 -13.95
CA MET A 87 -28.45 0.32 -14.10
C MET A 87 -29.14 -0.78 -13.29
N GLU A 88 -28.70 -2.03 -13.42
CA GLU A 88 -29.26 -3.17 -12.67
C GLU A 88 -29.06 -2.99 -11.15
N SER A 89 -27.88 -2.52 -10.74
CA SER A 89 -27.55 -2.34 -9.32
C SER A 89 -28.03 -1.01 -8.73
N GLN A 90 -28.67 -0.15 -9.52
CA GLN A 90 -29.05 1.23 -9.15
C GLN A 90 -27.91 2.04 -8.52
N ARG A 91 -26.68 1.87 -9.03
CA ARG A 91 -25.47 2.56 -8.57
C ARG A 91 -24.99 3.58 -9.60
N CYS A 92 -24.28 4.60 -9.15
CA CYS A 92 -23.60 5.52 -10.05
C CYS A 92 -22.39 4.86 -10.70
N VAL A 93 -22.12 5.24 -11.95
CA VAL A 93 -20.92 4.82 -12.68
C VAL A 93 -19.67 5.21 -11.87
N PRO A 94 -18.63 4.35 -11.78
CA PRO A 94 -17.40 4.67 -11.04
C PRO A 94 -16.70 5.93 -11.56
N ARG A 95 -16.34 6.86 -10.68
CA ARG A 95 -15.54 8.06 -10.99
C ARG A 95 -14.05 7.71 -11.12
N ALA A 96 -13.72 6.68 -11.90
CA ALA A 96 -12.35 6.24 -12.08
C ALA A 96 -11.58 7.18 -13.04
N GLU A 97 -10.32 7.47 -12.71
CA GLU A 97 -9.39 8.23 -13.58
C GLU A 97 -8.91 7.41 -14.78
N HIS A 98 -9.05 6.09 -14.71
CA HIS A 98 -8.65 5.15 -15.75
C HIS A 98 -9.88 4.54 -16.44
N PRO A 99 -9.75 4.10 -17.71
CA PRO A 99 -10.83 3.43 -18.41
C PRO A 99 -11.27 2.13 -17.73
N VAL A 100 -12.58 1.96 -17.48
CA VAL A 100 -13.17 0.77 -16.87
C VAL A 100 -14.00 0.02 -17.91
N TYR A 101 -13.58 -1.18 -18.29
CA TYR A 101 -14.24 -1.98 -19.32
C TYR A 101 -15.52 -2.66 -18.82
N ASN A 102 -15.45 -3.28 -17.64
CA ASN A 102 -16.57 -3.95 -17.00
C ASN A 102 -16.48 -3.87 -15.46
N MET A 103 -17.45 -4.47 -14.77
CA MET A 103 -17.56 -4.44 -13.30
C MET A 103 -17.35 -5.81 -12.67
N THR A 104 -16.61 -6.71 -13.33
CA THR A 104 -16.40 -8.09 -12.85
C THR A 104 -15.76 -8.13 -11.46
N MET A 105 -14.80 -7.22 -11.21
CA MET A 105 -14.08 -7.07 -9.95
C MET A 105 -14.61 -5.91 -9.11
N ALA A 106 -15.88 -5.54 -9.27
CA ALA A 106 -16.53 -4.58 -8.39
C ALA A 106 -16.37 -5.00 -6.93
N ASP A 107 -16.12 -4.03 -6.05
CA ASP A 107 -15.91 -4.21 -4.61
C ASP A 107 -14.65 -5.04 -4.24
N VAL A 108 -13.81 -5.39 -5.22
CA VAL A 108 -12.51 -6.04 -4.99
C VAL A 108 -11.41 -4.98 -4.91
N THR A 109 -10.57 -5.08 -3.88
CA THR A 109 -9.38 -4.26 -3.72
C THR A 109 -8.15 -5.15 -3.62
N VAL A 110 -7.19 -4.97 -4.52
CA VAL A 110 -6.00 -5.81 -4.65
C VAL A 110 -4.74 -5.08 -4.19
N SER A 111 -3.85 -5.81 -3.52
CA SER A 111 -2.42 -5.46 -3.42
C SER A 111 -1.59 -6.62 -3.99
N CYS A 112 -0.41 -6.30 -4.51
CA CYS A 112 0.50 -7.29 -5.10
C CYS A 112 1.76 -7.50 -4.23
N THR A 113 2.32 -8.71 -4.25
CA THR A 113 3.62 -9.04 -3.64
C THR A 113 4.40 -10.05 -4.47
N SER A 114 5.74 -9.99 -4.42
CA SER A 114 6.62 -11.00 -5.00
C SER A 114 6.31 -11.30 -6.48
N LEU A 115 5.97 -10.26 -7.24
CA LEU A 115 5.73 -10.33 -8.68
C LEU A 115 6.77 -9.52 -9.42
N GLU A 116 7.14 -9.99 -10.60
CA GLU A 116 7.90 -9.21 -11.58
C GLU A 116 7.16 -7.91 -11.91
N LYS A 117 7.91 -6.87 -12.30
CA LYS A 117 7.37 -5.53 -12.53
C LYS A 117 6.29 -5.55 -13.62
N ASP A 118 6.56 -6.21 -14.74
CA ASP A 118 5.67 -6.23 -15.90
C ASP A 118 4.37 -6.97 -15.59
N VAL A 119 4.46 -8.12 -14.91
CA VAL A 119 3.30 -8.89 -14.45
C VAL A 119 2.47 -8.08 -13.46
N ARG A 120 3.12 -7.35 -12.54
CA ARG A 120 2.42 -6.48 -11.58
C ARG A 120 1.65 -5.36 -12.28
N GLU A 121 2.27 -4.70 -13.26
CA GLU A 121 1.61 -3.64 -14.03
C GLU A 121 0.44 -4.20 -14.86
N GLU A 122 0.58 -5.40 -15.42
CA GLU A 122 -0.50 -6.10 -16.11
C GLU A 122 -1.67 -6.44 -15.17
N VAL A 123 -1.40 -7.00 -13.99
CA VAL A 123 -2.41 -7.28 -12.96
C VAL A 123 -3.15 -6.00 -12.57
N HIS A 124 -2.41 -4.92 -12.29
CA HIS A 124 -3.01 -3.63 -11.93
C HIS A 124 -3.95 -3.12 -13.03
N LYS A 125 -3.50 -3.20 -14.28
CA LYS A 125 -4.29 -2.81 -15.45
C LYS A 125 -5.58 -3.61 -15.55
N TYR A 126 -5.53 -4.94 -15.45
CA TYR A 126 -6.73 -5.76 -15.56
C TYR A 126 -7.70 -5.55 -14.39
N VAL A 127 -7.21 -5.45 -13.15
CA VAL A 127 -8.07 -5.19 -11.98
C VAL A 127 -8.82 -3.86 -12.15
N GLN A 128 -8.10 -2.81 -12.54
CA GLN A 128 -8.68 -1.48 -12.80
C GLN A 128 -9.69 -1.50 -13.95
N MET A 129 -9.37 -2.19 -15.05
CA MET A 129 -10.29 -2.33 -16.18
C MET A 129 -11.53 -3.15 -15.84
N MET A 130 -11.48 -4.02 -14.83
CA MET A 130 -12.64 -4.78 -14.33
C MET A 130 -13.36 -4.09 -13.16
N GLY A 131 -13.05 -2.83 -12.87
CA GLY A 131 -13.75 -2.03 -11.85
C GLY A 131 -13.28 -2.27 -10.41
N GLY A 132 -12.17 -3.00 -10.22
CA GLY A 132 -11.53 -3.19 -8.93
C GLY A 132 -10.57 -2.05 -8.57
N ARG A 133 -10.21 -1.97 -7.29
CA ARG A 133 -9.24 -1.00 -6.77
C ARG A 133 -7.88 -1.67 -6.57
N VAL A 134 -6.81 -0.87 -6.69
CA VAL A 134 -5.44 -1.36 -6.49
C VAL A 134 -4.73 -0.43 -5.52
N TYR A 135 -4.13 -1.01 -4.48
CA TYR A 135 -3.19 -0.31 -3.62
C TYR A 135 -1.79 -0.91 -3.77
N ARG A 136 -0.77 -0.03 -3.74
CA ARG A 136 0.62 -0.48 -3.73
C ARG A 136 0.97 -1.16 -2.42
N ASP A 137 0.39 -0.68 -1.32
CA ASP A 137 0.62 -1.20 0.02
C ASP A 137 -0.58 -1.98 0.55
N LEU A 138 -0.27 -2.92 1.45
CA LEU A 138 -1.29 -3.71 2.13
C LEU A 138 -1.89 -2.87 3.25
N ASN A 139 -3.18 -2.57 3.14
CA ASN A 139 -3.97 -1.89 4.16
C ASN A 139 -5.24 -2.70 4.48
N VAL A 140 -6.06 -2.22 5.41
CA VAL A 140 -7.28 -2.92 5.87
C VAL A 140 -8.29 -3.11 4.72
N SER A 141 -8.39 -2.12 3.83
CA SER A 141 -9.31 -2.09 2.68
C SER A 141 -8.98 -3.10 1.59
N VAL A 142 -7.73 -3.61 1.53
CA VAL A 142 -7.36 -4.68 0.60
C VAL A 142 -8.16 -5.94 0.93
N THR A 143 -8.93 -6.43 -0.04
CA THR A 143 -9.72 -7.65 0.11
C THR A 143 -8.94 -8.89 -0.31
N HIS A 144 -8.08 -8.78 -1.33
CA HIS A 144 -7.32 -9.92 -1.89
C HIS A 144 -5.85 -9.53 -2.08
N LEU A 145 -4.93 -10.45 -1.75
CA LEU A 145 -3.51 -10.30 -2.06
C LEU A 145 -3.16 -11.16 -3.27
N ILE A 146 -2.51 -10.57 -4.28
CA ILE A 146 -1.96 -11.31 -5.42
C ILE A 146 -0.48 -11.55 -5.18
N ALA A 147 -0.05 -12.81 -5.13
CA ALA A 147 1.31 -13.22 -4.82
C ALA A 147 1.89 -14.08 -5.94
N GLY A 148 3.14 -13.78 -6.34
CA GLY A 148 3.91 -14.67 -7.22
C GLY A 148 4.68 -15.75 -6.47
N GLU A 149 5.10 -15.44 -5.25
CA GLU A 149 5.85 -16.32 -4.35
C GLU A 149 5.48 -15.99 -2.90
N VAL A 150 5.76 -16.93 -1.99
CA VAL A 150 5.47 -16.81 -0.55
C VAL A 150 6.59 -16.06 0.21
N GLY A 151 6.43 -15.89 1.53
CA GLY A 151 7.50 -15.45 2.43
C GLY A 151 7.70 -13.93 2.58
N SER A 152 7.07 -13.10 1.75
CA SER A 152 7.15 -11.65 1.92
C SER A 152 6.43 -11.16 3.19
N LYS A 153 6.80 -9.98 3.70
CA LYS A 153 6.06 -9.35 4.81
C LYS A 153 4.59 -9.11 4.47
N LYS A 154 4.27 -8.73 3.23
CA LYS A 154 2.87 -8.54 2.80
C LYS A 154 2.11 -9.88 2.78
N TYR A 155 2.77 -10.95 2.34
CA TYR A 155 2.22 -12.31 2.38
C TYR A 155 1.88 -12.74 3.81
N LEU A 156 2.85 -12.65 4.73
CA LEU A 156 2.66 -13.06 6.13
C LEU A 156 1.55 -12.26 6.83
N VAL A 157 1.51 -10.94 6.60
CA VAL A 157 0.44 -10.09 7.16
C VAL A 157 -0.92 -10.46 6.57
N ALA A 158 -1.04 -10.63 5.26
CA ALA A 158 -2.30 -11.03 4.64
C ALA A 158 -2.79 -12.39 5.15
N ALA A 159 -1.89 -13.36 5.30
CA ALA A 159 -2.20 -14.68 5.85
C ALA A 159 -2.67 -14.58 7.31
N SER A 160 -2.00 -13.78 8.14
CA SER A 160 -2.40 -13.56 9.54
C SER A 160 -3.79 -12.95 9.67
N LEU A 161 -4.16 -12.08 8.71
CA LEU A 161 -5.50 -11.47 8.61
C LEU A 161 -6.52 -12.36 7.90
N LYS A 162 -6.13 -13.58 7.51
CA LYS A 162 -6.94 -14.53 6.74
C LYS A 162 -7.53 -13.94 5.45
N LYS A 163 -6.81 -12.99 4.84
CA LYS A 163 -7.16 -12.44 3.54
C LYS A 163 -6.77 -13.48 2.46
N PRO A 164 -7.61 -13.71 1.43
CA PRO A 164 -7.27 -14.60 0.34
C PRO A 164 -5.95 -14.20 -0.33
N ILE A 165 -5.06 -15.18 -0.52
CA ILE A 165 -3.78 -15.00 -1.22
C ILE A 165 -3.85 -15.84 -2.50
N LEU A 166 -3.90 -15.16 -3.64
CA LEU A 166 -4.18 -15.76 -4.94
C LEU A 166 -3.02 -15.53 -5.92
N LEU A 167 -2.96 -16.36 -6.95
CA LEU A 167 -2.02 -16.22 -8.05
C LEU A 167 -2.49 -15.18 -9.08
N PRO A 168 -1.59 -14.55 -9.86
CA PRO A 168 -1.95 -13.64 -10.95
C PRO A 168 -2.89 -14.25 -11.99
N SER A 169 -2.84 -15.58 -12.14
CA SER A 169 -3.72 -16.34 -13.04
C SER A 169 -5.20 -16.18 -12.71
N TRP A 170 -5.57 -15.87 -11.46
CA TRP A 170 -6.95 -15.56 -11.09
C TRP A 170 -7.47 -14.32 -11.81
N VAL A 171 -6.71 -13.22 -11.75
CA VAL A 171 -7.05 -11.95 -12.41
C VAL A 171 -7.11 -12.16 -13.93
N LYS A 172 -6.16 -12.93 -14.47
CA LYS A 172 -6.13 -13.24 -15.91
C LYS A 172 -7.35 -14.06 -16.34
N ALA A 173 -7.73 -15.08 -15.57
CA ALA A 173 -8.90 -15.91 -15.84
C ALA A 173 -10.21 -15.11 -15.76
N LEU A 174 -10.33 -14.21 -14.77
CA LEU A 174 -11.46 -13.28 -14.69
C LEU A 174 -11.53 -12.37 -15.90
N TRP A 175 -10.41 -11.77 -16.30
CA TRP A 175 -10.34 -10.93 -17.48
C TRP A 175 -10.81 -11.70 -18.72
N ASP A 176 -10.21 -12.85 -19.02
CA ASP A 176 -10.47 -13.60 -20.24
C ASP A 176 -11.93 -14.12 -20.32
N LYS A 177 -12.51 -14.56 -19.19
CA LYS A 177 -13.92 -14.99 -19.13
C LYS A 177 -14.88 -13.79 -19.25
N SER A 178 -14.54 -12.65 -18.64
CA SER A 178 -15.38 -11.44 -18.69
C SER A 178 -15.49 -10.80 -20.08
N GLN A 179 -14.58 -11.14 -21.00
CA GLN A 179 -14.68 -10.72 -22.40
C GLN A 179 -15.82 -11.41 -23.15
N GLN A 180 -16.29 -12.57 -22.68
CA GLN A 180 -17.31 -13.37 -23.37
C GLN A 180 -18.71 -13.12 -22.79
N SER A 181 -18.81 -12.99 -21.46
CA SER A 181 -20.07 -12.80 -20.76
C SER A 181 -19.93 -11.87 -19.56
N ILE A 182 -20.99 -11.13 -19.24
CA ILE A 182 -21.09 -10.41 -17.96
C ILE A 182 -21.05 -11.45 -16.83
N MET A 183 -20.14 -11.24 -15.89
CA MET A 183 -19.91 -12.12 -14.74
C MET A 183 -19.40 -11.30 -13.55
N ARG A 184 -19.42 -11.90 -12.37
CA ARG A 184 -18.77 -11.38 -11.15
C ARG A 184 -17.55 -12.22 -10.81
N TYR A 185 -16.65 -11.65 -10.00
CA TYR A 185 -15.46 -12.36 -9.52
C TYR A 185 -15.79 -13.65 -8.75
N THR A 186 -16.98 -13.73 -8.15
CA THR A 186 -17.50 -14.89 -7.41
C THR A 186 -17.87 -16.07 -8.31
N ASP A 187 -18.01 -15.85 -9.62
CA ASP A 187 -18.39 -16.90 -10.57
C ASP A 187 -17.19 -17.81 -10.94
N VAL A 188 -15.99 -17.45 -10.47
CA VAL A 188 -14.78 -18.26 -10.55
C VAL A 188 -14.41 -18.73 -9.16
N ASP A 189 -14.27 -20.05 -8.97
CA ASP A 189 -13.83 -20.59 -7.69
C ASP A 189 -12.41 -20.13 -7.40
N MET A 190 -12.24 -19.41 -6.29
CA MET A 190 -10.95 -18.89 -5.87
C MET A 190 -9.99 -20.01 -5.48
N LYS A 191 -10.50 -21.19 -5.08
CA LYS A 191 -9.69 -22.33 -4.63
C LYS A 191 -8.70 -22.80 -5.69
N ASP A 192 -9.09 -22.73 -6.96
CA ASP A 192 -8.27 -23.14 -8.10
C ASP A 192 -7.05 -22.23 -8.32
N TYR A 193 -7.03 -21.06 -7.66
CA TYR A 193 -6.01 -20.03 -7.84
C TYR A 193 -5.33 -19.63 -6.54
N VAL A 194 -5.53 -20.37 -5.44
CA VAL A 194 -4.85 -20.12 -4.17
C VAL A 194 -3.35 -20.29 -4.36
N CYS A 195 -2.58 -19.36 -3.80
CA CYS A 195 -1.12 -19.43 -3.82
C CYS A 195 -0.64 -20.65 -3.02
N PRO A 196 0.08 -21.62 -3.65
CA PRO A 196 0.58 -22.79 -2.96
C PRO A 196 1.49 -22.45 -1.78
N VAL A 197 1.44 -23.26 -0.72
CA VAL A 197 2.10 -23.00 0.56
C VAL A 197 3.62 -22.78 0.40
N PHE A 198 4.26 -23.48 -0.53
CA PHE A 198 5.70 -23.39 -0.75
C PHE A 198 6.08 -22.85 -2.13
N LEU A 199 5.21 -22.07 -2.78
CA LEU A 199 5.50 -21.49 -4.08
C LEU A 199 6.72 -20.54 -4.01
N GLY A 200 7.75 -20.83 -4.81
CA GLY A 200 9.03 -20.11 -4.80
C GLY A 200 10.04 -20.66 -3.79
N CYS A 201 9.67 -21.65 -2.98
CA CYS A 201 10.60 -22.28 -2.05
C CYS A 201 11.32 -23.47 -2.69
N THR A 202 12.64 -23.45 -2.63
CA THR A 202 13.50 -24.62 -2.82
C THR A 202 13.97 -25.13 -1.46
N ILE A 203 13.55 -26.34 -1.08
CA ILE A 203 13.74 -26.96 0.23
C ILE A 203 14.78 -28.08 0.16
N CYS A 204 15.79 -28.01 1.04
CA CYS A 204 16.76 -29.07 1.29
C CYS A 204 16.62 -29.55 2.74
N VAL A 205 17.05 -30.78 3.03
CA VAL A 205 17.00 -31.36 4.39
C VAL A 205 18.36 -31.89 4.84
N THR A 206 18.61 -31.84 6.16
CA THR A 206 19.77 -32.45 6.81
C THR A 206 19.41 -33.02 8.18
N GLY A 207 20.04 -34.15 8.55
CA GLY A 207 19.81 -34.82 9.83
C GLY A 207 18.58 -35.74 9.88
N LEU A 208 17.64 -35.62 8.94
CA LEU A 208 16.42 -36.45 8.91
C LEU A 208 16.67 -37.90 8.44
N SER A 209 15.80 -38.80 8.89
CA SER A 209 15.78 -40.20 8.44
C SER A 209 15.45 -40.32 6.96
N SER A 210 15.74 -41.47 6.34
CA SER A 210 15.41 -41.71 4.94
C SER A 210 13.90 -41.70 4.66
N ALA A 211 13.08 -42.07 5.65
CA ALA A 211 11.62 -42.03 5.54
C ALA A 211 11.12 -40.58 5.58
N ASP A 212 11.51 -39.82 6.61
CA ASP A 212 11.10 -38.40 6.75
C ASP A 212 11.56 -37.55 5.57
N ARG A 213 12.74 -37.85 5.01
CA ARG A 213 13.24 -37.18 3.81
C ARG A 213 12.33 -37.38 2.61
N LYS A 214 11.86 -38.61 2.37
CA LYS A 214 10.95 -38.91 1.26
C LYS A 214 9.60 -38.23 1.47
N GLU A 215 9.14 -38.17 2.72
CA GLU A 215 7.91 -37.47 3.08
C GLU A 215 8.01 -35.97 2.80
N VAL A 216 9.06 -35.31 3.30
CA VAL A 216 9.29 -33.88 3.02
C VAL A 216 9.40 -33.64 1.51
N GLN A 217 10.08 -34.51 0.77
CA GLN A 217 10.18 -34.40 -0.69
C GLN A 217 8.80 -34.46 -1.36
N HIS A 218 7.96 -35.42 -0.96
CA HIS A 218 6.61 -35.58 -1.51
C HIS A 218 5.73 -34.36 -1.19
N LEU A 219 5.63 -33.99 0.08
CA LEU A 219 4.80 -32.88 0.56
C LEU A 219 5.26 -31.52 0.00
N THR A 220 6.57 -31.33 -0.19
CA THR A 220 7.11 -30.12 -0.83
C THR A 220 6.56 -29.97 -2.24
N ALA A 221 6.60 -31.03 -3.04
CA ALA A 221 6.11 -31.02 -4.42
C ALA A 221 4.58 -30.85 -4.49
N GLU A 222 3.85 -31.54 -3.60
CA GLU A 222 2.39 -31.42 -3.49
C GLU A 222 1.95 -29.98 -3.19
N HIS A 223 2.69 -29.27 -2.34
CA HIS A 223 2.37 -27.89 -1.93
C HIS A 223 3.10 -26.82 -2.76
N GLY A 224 3.55 -27.16 -3.97
CA GLY A 224 4.06 -26.23 -4.97
C GLY A 224 5.50 -25.74 -4.75
N GLY A 225 6.25 -26.36 -3.84
CA GLY A 225 7.68 -26.11 -3.66
C GLY A 225 8.56 -27.06 -4.47
N GLN A 226 9.87 -26.78 -4.48
CA GLN A 226 10.88 -27.62 -5.11
C GLN A 226 11.75 -28.29 -4.06
N TYR A 227 11.96 -29.60 -4.16
CA TYR A 227 12.86 -30.33 -3.26
C TYR A 227 14.22 -30.59 -3.93
N THR A 228 15.30 -30.39 -3.18
CA THR A 228 16.66 -30.76 -3.62
C THR A 228 17.43 -31.54 -2.54
N GLY A 229 18.01 -32.69 -2.94
CA GLY A 229 18.79 -33.53 -2.03
C GLY A 229 20.17 -32.93 -1.68
N GLN A 230 20.67 -32.03 -2.52
CA GLN A 230 21.96 -31.36 -2.35
C GLN A 230 21.75 -29.88 -2.04
N LEU A 231 22.52 -29.37 -1.08
CA LEU A 231 22.50 -27.94 -0.78
C LEU A 231 23.36 -27.21 -1.82
N LYS A 232 22.71 -26.42 -2.67
CA LYS A 232 23.37 -25.61 -3.70
C LYS A 232 23.18 -24.12 -3.42
N MET A 233 24.27 -23.37 -3.54
CA MET A 233 24.28 -21.92 -3.40
C MET A 233 23.40 -21.28 -4.48
N ASN A 234 22.66 -20.23 -4.14
CA ASN A 234 21.73 -19.48 -5.02
C ASN A 234 20.54 -20.27 -5.59
N GLU A 235 20.36 -21.54 -5.22
CA GLU A 235 19.20 -22.36 -5.60
C GLU A 235 18.35 -22.68 -4.37
N CYS A 236 18.98 -23.05 -3.25
CA CYS A 236 18.29 -23.40 -2.02
C CYS A 236 17.82 -22.16 -1.26
N THR A 237 16.53 -22.10 -0.97
CA THR A 237 15.92 -21.03 -0.13
C THR A 237 15.85 -21.45 1.34
N HIS A 238 15.58 -22.73 1.58
CA HIS A 238 15.35 -23.28 2.91
C HIS A 238 16.18 -24.55 3.14
N LEU A 239 16.77 -24.66 4.32
CA LEU A 239 17.37 -25.89 4.83
C LEU A 239 16.62 -26.28 6.10
N ILE A 240 15.91 -27.41 6.06
CA ILE A 240 15.30 -28.01 7.24
C ILE A 240 16.36 -28.80 8.00
N VAL A 241 16.53 -28.45 9.27
CA VAL A 241 17.62 -28.91 10.12
C VAL A 241 17.04 -29.58 11.38
N GLN A 242 17.50 -30.78 11.72
CA GLN A 242 17.12 -31.42 12.99
C GLN A 242 17.96 -30.90 14.17
N GLU A 243 19.26 -30.71 13.96
CA GLU A 243 20.20 -30.17 14.95
C GLU A 243 21.14 -29.17 14.27
N PRO A 244 21.51 -28.06 14.92
CA PRO A 244 22.35 -26.99 14.35
C PRO A 244 23.81 -27.41 14.26
N LYS A 245 24.09 -28.44 13.46
CA LYS A 245 25.40 -29.05 13.29
C LYS A 245 25.61 -29.54 11.87
N GLY A 246 26.88 -29.68 11.51
CA GLY A 246 27.31 -30.29 10.25
C GLY A 246 27.52 -29.29 9.11
N GLN A 247 28.26 -29.72 8.10
CA GLN A 247 28.75 -28.86 7.02
C GLN A 247 27.62 -28.18 6.22
N LYS A 248 26.50 -28.87 5.98
CA LYS A 248 25.34 -28.28 5.30
C LYS A 248 24.76 -27.08 6.07
N TYR A 249 24.65 -27.16 7.39
CA TYR A 249 24.13 -26.07 8.22
C TYR A 249 25.06 -24.86 8.20
N GLU A 250 26.37 -25.10 8.36
CA GLU A 250 27.38 -24.03 8.32
C GLU A 250 27.43 -23.35 6.95
N CYS A 251 27.36 -24.10 5.85
CA CYS A 251 27.28 -23.55 4.50
C CYS A 251 25.98 -22.76 4.27
N ALA A 252 24.83 -23.30 4.68
CA ALA A 252 23.54 -22.64 4.55
C ALA A 252 23.51 -21.28 5.28
N LYS A 253 24.05 -21.22 6.50
CA LYS A 253 24.23 -19.95 7.22
C LYS A 253 25.08 -18.94 6.45
N LYS A 254 26.23 -19.37 5.92
CA LYS A 254 27.12 -18.50 5.13
C LYS A 254 26.44 -17.98 3.86
N TRP A 255 25.53 -18.76 3.28
CA TRP A 255 24.78 -18.41 2.07
C TRP A 255 23.46 -17.68 2.36
N ASN A 256 23.19 -17.33 3.63
CA ASN A 256 21.95 -16.69 4.05
C ASN A 256 20.68 -17.49 3.69
N VAL A 257 20.80 -18.82 3.66
CA VAL A 257 19.67 -19.75 3.47
C VAL A 257 18.92 -19.89 4.79
N HIS A 258 17.59 -19.92 4.74
CA HIS A 258 16.75 -20.06 5.92
C HIS A 258 16.95 -21.43 6.57
N CYS A 259 17.66 -21.46 7.71
CA CYS A 259 17.87 -22.67 8.51
C CYS A 259 16.76 -22.81 9.54
N VAL A 260 15.77 -23.64 9.23
CA VAL A 260 14.53 -23.79 10.00
C VAL A 260 14.37 -25.20 10.55
N SER A 261 13.59 -25.34 11.62
CA SER A 261 13.20 -26.65 12.13
C SER A 261 12.13 -27.32 11.29
N VAL A 262 11.96 -28.64 11.46
CA VAL A 262 10.88 -29.40 10.81
C VAL A 262 9.49 -28.85 11.17
N GLN A 263 9.34 -28.21 12.34
CA GLN A 263 8.09 -27.62 12.77
C GLN A 263 7.61 -26.51 11.83
N TRP A 264 8.52 -25.73 11.24
CA TRP A 264 8.16 -24.71 10.24
C TRP A 264 7.42 -25.33 9.06
N PHE A 265 7.90 -26.47 8.59
CA PHE A 265 7.34 -27.17 7.44
C PHE A 265 5.95 -27.74 7.78
N SER A 266 5.85 -28.44 8.91
CA SER A 266 4.58 -29.00 9.39
C SER A 266 3.53 -27.93 9.66
N ASP A 267 3.89 -26.86 10.40
CA ASP A 267 2.98 -25.75 10.69
C ASP A 267 2.54 -25.01 9.42
N SER A 268 3.42 -24.88 8.42
CA SER A 268 3.07 -24.22 7.15
C SER A 268 1.97 -24.99 6.41
N ILE A 269 2.08 -26.32 6.38
CA ILE A 269 1.06 -27.18 5.76
C ILE A 269 -0.24 -27.14 6.57
N GLU A 270 -0.15 -27.33 7.89
CA GLU A 270 -1.33 -27.38 8.77
C GLU A 270 -2.13 -26.07 8.76
N LYS A 271 -1.44 -24.92 8.76
CA LYS A 271 -2.08 -23.60 8.74
C LYS A 271 -2.44 -23.14 7.32
N GLY A 272 -1.97 -23.84 6.29
CA GLY A 272 -2.26 -23.54 4.88
C GLY A 272 -1.54 -22.32 4.31
N PHE A 273 -0.44 -21.86 4.93
CA PHE A 273 0.41 -20.78 4.41
C PHE A 273 1.84 -20.86 4.93
N CYS A 274 2.81 -20.38 4.14
CA CYS A 274 4.23 -20.37 4.52
C CYS A 274 4.45 -19.58 5.81
N GLN A 275 4.98 -20.22 6.84
CA GLN A 275 5.23 -19.56 8.12
C GLN A 275 6.46 -18.64 8.06
N ASP A 276 6.48 -17.64 8.93
CA ASP A 276 7.64 -16.76 9.12
C ASP A 276 8.84 -17.58 9.63
N GLU A 277 9.92 -17.64 8.86
CA GLU A 277 11.11 -18.42 9.15
C GLU A 277 11.81 -17.95 10.43
N THR A 278 11.64 -16.68 10.82
CA THR A 278 12.27 -16.12 12.02
C THR A 278 11.76 -16.76 13.30
N MET A 279 10.53 -17.28 13.30
CA MET A 279 9.89 -17.96 14.43
C MET A 279 10.39 -19.39 14.64
N TYR A 280 11.13 -19.96 13.67
CA TYR A 280 11.57 -21.36 13.67
C TYR A 280 13.07 -21.53 13.46
N LYS A 281 13.85 -20.47 13.67
CA LYS A 281 15.31 -20.49 13.57
C LYS A 281 15.91 -21.47 14.58
N ILE A 282 16.90 -22.24 14.13
CA ILE A 282 17.70 -23.09 15.00
C ILE A 282 19.06 -22.45 15.21
N GLU A 283 19.38 -22.10 16.46
CA GLU A 283 20.68 -21.56 16.86
C GLU A 283 21.48 -22.59 17.68
N ALA A 284 22.79 -22.63 17.45
CA ALA A 284 23.71 -23.44 18.23
C ALA A 284 23.84 -22.84 19.64
N GLY A 285 23.07 -23.36 20.60
CA GLY A 285 23.10 -22.89 21.99
C GLY A 285 21.77 -22.99 22.74
N SER A 286 20.64 -23.14 22.04
CA SER A 286 19.36 -23.43 22.68
C SER A 286 19.32 -24.89 23.12
N LYS A 287 19.64 -25.15 24.39
CA LYS A 287 19.33 -26.44 25.02
C LYS A 287 17.81 -26.61 24.99
N ARG A 288 17.32 -27.67 24.35
CA ARG A 288 15.93 -28.14 24.50
C ARG A 288 15.67 -28.44 25.98
N GLY A 289 15.06 -27.51 26.69
CA GLY A 289 14.46 -27.74 28.00
C GLY A 289 13.11 -28.45 27.84
N ASN A 290 13.12 -29.75 27.53
CA ASN A 290 11.91 -30.56 27.69
C ASN A 290 11.78 -30.96 29.17
N THR A 291 11.20 -30.10 29.98
CA THR A 291 10.53 -30.48 31.23
C THR A 291 9.38 -29.50 31.49
N PRO A 292 8.14 -29.98 31.73
CA PRO A 292 7.04 -29.10 32.08
C PRO A 292 7.22 -28.62 33.52
N SER A 293 7.44 -27.32 33.71
CA SER A 293 7.42 -26.67 35.02
C SER A 293 5.98 -26.54 35.50
N THR A 294 5.39 -27.64 35.96
CA THR A 294 4.26 -27.56 36.90
C THR A 294 4.83 -27.16 38.25
N SER A 295 4.45 -25.99 38.74
CA SER A 295 4.81 -25.53 40.09
C SER A 295 3.54 -25.34 40.91
N THR A 296 3.08 -26.44 41.50
CA THR A 296 2.50 -26.40 42.83
C THR A 296 3.04 -27.63 43.55
N PRO A 297 3.67 -27.42 44.72
CA PRO A 297 3.15 -28.14 45.87
C PRO A 297 3.07 -27.27 47.13
N THR A 298 2.07 -27.63 47.92
CA THR A 298 1.60 -27.00 49.15
C THR A 298 2.22 -27.69 50.38
N ASN A 299 2.73 -26.87 51.31
CA ASN A 299 2.85 -27.00 52.78
C ASN A 299 3.57 -28.19 53.46
N LEU A 300 4.44 -27.86 54.44
CA LEU A 300 4.35 -28.30 55.84
C LEU A 300 5.21 -27.42 56.80
N ALA A 301 4.51 -26.65 57.65
CA ALA A 301 4.72 -26.21 59.04
C ALA A 301 6.13 -25.82 59.62
N SER A 302 6.28 -24.56 60.09
CA SER A 302 6.24 -24.18 61.53
C SER A 302 6.58 -22.68 61.82
N LYS A 303 5.54 -21.87 62.11
CA LYS A 303 5.34 -20.84 63.18
C LYS A 303 6.40 -19.73 63.51
N PRO A 304 6.00 -18.58 64.13
CA PRO A 304 5.39 -17.40 63.52
C PRO A 304 6.13 -16.07 63.89
N ASP A 305 5.73 -14.93 63.32
CA ASP A 305 5.52 -13.71 64.12
C ASP A 305 4.62 -12.67 63.41
N ASN A 306 3.81 -12.03 64.25
CA ASN A 306 2.72 -11.06 64.05
C ASN A 306 3.03 -9.90 63.06
N HIS A 307 2.09 -9.31 62.32
CA HIS A 307 0.83 -8.70 62.74
C HIS A 307 -0.10 -8.45 61.51
N THR A 308 -1.38 -8.85 61.66
CA THR A 308 -2.64 -8.14 61.27
C THR A 308 -2.74 -7.55 59.85
N LEU A 309 -3.40 -8.24 58.91
CA LEU A 309 -4.86 -8.23 58.65
C LEU A 309 -5.43 -6.85 58.29
N SER A 310 -5.82 -6.68 57.03
CA SER A 310 -7.25 -6.78 56.66
C SER A 310 -7.41 -6.77 55.13
N ASP A 311 -7.81 -7.92 54.60
CA ASP A 311 -8.75 -8.02 53.47
C ASP A 311 -9.95 -7.09 53.71
N VAL A 312 -10.55 -6.52 52.67
CA VAL A 312 -11.82 -6.99 52.09
C VAL A 312 -12.02 -6.29 50.74
N SER A 313 -12.43 -7.10 49.77
CA SER A 313 -13.01 -6.80 48.46
C SER A 313 -14.09 -5.71 48.46
N HIS A 314 -14.41 -5.15 47.28
CA HIS A 314 -15.78 -5.09 46.75
C HIS A 314 -15.77 -4.48 45.34
N ILE A 315 -16.25 -5.29 44.39
CA ILE A 315 -16.59 -4.91 43.03
C ILE A 315 -17.87 -4.04 43.04
N SER A 316 -18.04 -3.28 41.95
CA SER A 316 -19.27 -2.66 41.40
C SER A 316 -19.75 -1.34 42.01
N ASN A 317 -19.81 -0.31 41.15
CA ASN A 317 -21.11 0.14 40.66
C ASN A 317 -21.04 0.97 39.37
N ILE A 318 -22.04 0.71 38.55
CA ILE A 318 -22.35 1.25 37.25
C ILE A 318 -23.32 2.44 37.42
N ASN A 319 -23.16 3.44 36.54
CA ASN A 319 -24.17 4.34 35.97
C ASN A 319 -24.66 5.64 36.65
N LEU A 320 -24.67 6.64 35.74
CA LEU A 320 -25.69 7.62 35.39
C LEU A 320 -25.71 9.02 36.04
N SER A 321 -25.50 9.98 35.13
CA SER A 321 -26.28 11.21 34.90
C SER A 321 -25.94 12.48 35.68
N GLY A 322 -25.73 13.55 34.91
CA GLY A 322 -25.57 14.92 35.37
C GLY A 322 -25.17 15.83 34.22
N VAL A 323 -26.08 16.03 33.27
CA VAL A 323 -25.97 17.02 32.19
C VAL A 323 -26.44 18.39 32.70
N ASN A 324 -25.91 19.45 32.07
CA ASN A 324 -26.26 20.89 32.04
C ASN A 324 -25.47 21.84 32.97
N GLU A 325 -25.03 23.03 32.55
CA GLU A 325 -25.07 23.75 31.27
C GLU A 325 -24.12 24.98 31.33
N THR A 326 -23.63 25.43 30.17
CA THR A 326 -23.29 26.81 29.76
C THR A 326 -22.69 27.82 30.75
N ALA A 327 -21.46 28.27 30.45
CA ALA A 327 -21.08 29.68 30.54
C ALA A 327 -19.95 30.02 29.56
N CYS A 328 -20.29 30.71 28.48
CA CYS A 328 -19.32 31.47 27.69
C CYS A 328 -18.85 32.67 28.52
N SER A 329 -17.54 32.87 28.64
CA SER A 329 -16.95 34.17 28.92
C SER A 329 -15.60 34.25 28.23
N SER A 330 -15.60 35.02 27.15
CA SER A 330 -14.45 35.51 26.41
C SER A 330 -13.64 36.50 27.26
N ALA A 331 -12.35 36.25 27.41
CA ALA A 331 -11.35 37.27 27.68
C ALA A 331 -10.09 36.95 26.86
N MET A 332 -9.77 37.82 25.90
CA MET A 332 -8.50 37.80 25.17
C MET A 332 -7.35 38.20 26.10
N SER A 333 -6.26 37.43 26.09
CA SER A 333 -4.89 37.99 26.08
C SER A 333 -3.85 36.91 25.73
N SER A 334 -3.46 36.89 24.46
CA SER A 334 -2.05 36.89 24.02
C SER A 334 -1.05 35.92 24.68
N ARG A 335 -1.04 34.64 24.32
CA ARG A 335 0.16 33.80 24.07
C ARG A 335 -0.22 32.69 23.09
N LEU A 336 0.33 32.71 21.88
CA LEU A 336 -0.01 31.80 20.77
C LEU A 336 0.87 30.54 20.74
N ASP A 337 0.97 29.84 21.86
CA ASP A 337 1.52 28.48 21.89
C ASP A 337 0.82 27.68 23.00
N PRO A 338 0.22 26.51 22.72
CA PRO A 338 -0.19 25.59 23.77
C PRO A 338 1.06 25.04 24.46
N LEU A 339 1.03 24.97 25.80
CA LEU A 339 2.12 24.38 26.58
C LEU A 339 2.35 22.92 26.14
N PRO A 340 3.60 22.44 25.99
CA PRO A 340 3.93 21.10 25.47
C PRO A 340 3.28 19.89 26.16
N ASP A 341 2.60 20.08 27.30
CA ASP A 341 1.93 19.06 28.14
C ASP A 341 0.52 18.65 27.66
N GLU A 342 -0.21 19.48 26.90
CA GLU A 342 -1.60 19.12 26.51
C GLU A 342 -1.65 18.00 25.45
N LEU A 343 -0.65 17.91 24.57
CA LEU A 343 -0.57 16.88 23.54
C LEU A 343 -0.30 15.48 24.11
N GLU A 344 0.33 15.41 25.28
CA GLU A 344 0.64 14.14 25.95
C GLU A 344 -0.58 13.50 26.59
N ASN A 345 -1.54 14.30 27.05
CA ASN A 345 -2.75 13.85 27.75
C ASN A 345 -4.02 13.82 26.87
N LEU A 346 -3.93 14.24 25.61
CA LEU A 346 -5.04 14.14 24.66
C LEU A 346 -5.49 12.67 24.50
N ASP A 347 -6.73 12.40 24.93
CA ASP A 347 -7.41 11.13 24.77
C ASP A 347 -7.95 11.02 23.35
N ILE A 348 -7.37 10.11 22.57
CA ILE A 348 -7.73 9.92 21.16
C ILE A 348 -9.04 9.13 21.04
N SER A 349 -9.46 8.44 22.11
CA SER A 349 -10.65 7.59 22.10
C SER A 349 -11.98 8.38 22.07
N SER A 350 -11.95 9.68 22.36
CA SER A 350 -13.13 10.55 22.30
C SER A 350 -13.42 11.14 20.92
N PHE A 351 -12.53 10.98 19.94
CA PHE A 351 -12.76 11.48 18.58
C PHE A 351 -13.54 10.45 17.77
N GLN A 352 -14.86 10.66 17.67
CA GLN A 352 -15.72 9.97 16.71
C GLN A 352 -15.46 10.56 15.31
N ALA A 353 -14.34 10.20 14.68
CA ALA A 353 -13.94 10.80 13.41
C ALA A 353 -14.82 10.32 12.25
N LEU A 354 -15.31 11.25 11.40
CA LEU A 354 -15.76 10.94 10.05
C LEU A 354 -14.56 10.37 9.27
N GLU A 355 -14.73 9.22 8.62
CA GLU A 355 -13.66 8.45 7.95
C GLU A 355 -12.95 9.17 6.79
N ASP A 356 -13.37 10.37 6.39
CA ASP A 356 -12.86 11.10 5.21
C ASP A 356 -12.46 12.56 5.49
N LEU A 357 -12.26 12.95 6.76
CA LEU A 357 -12.02 14.36 7.13
C LEU A 357 -10.81 15.00 6.42
N LEU A 358 -9.76 14.23 6.21
CA LEU A 358 -8.49 14.63 5.60
C LEU A 358 -8.35 14.07 4.17
N ASP A 359 -9.46 13.71 3.51
CA ASP A 359 -9.41 13.20 2.14
C ASP A 359 -8.72 14.21 1.20
N GLY A 360 -7.78 13.71 0.39
CA GLY A 360 -6.91 14.54 -0.46
C GLY A 360 -5.78 15.29 0.26
N CYS A 361 -5.69 15.25 1.60
CA CYS A 361 -4.58 15.89 2.33
C CYS A 361 -3.31 15.02 2.28
N ARG A 362 -2.25 15.56 1.67
CA ARG A 362 -0.92 14.94 1.59
C ARG A 362 -0.01 15.63 2.60
N ILE A 363 0.15 15.00 3.76
CA ILE A 363 0.66 15.64 4.98
C ILE A 363 2.10 15.18 5.27
N TYR A 364 2.98 16.14 5.54
CA TYR A 364 4.30 15.88 6.14
C TYR A 364 4.34 16.39 7.59
N LEU A 365 4.90 15.57 8.48
CA LEU A 365 5.07 15.91 9.89
C LEU A 365 6.52 16.33 10.15
N CYS A 366 6.72 17.59 10.54
CA CYS A 366 8.03 18.17 10.79
C CYS A 366 8.22 18.41 12.29
N GLY A 367 9.32 17.91 12.86
CA GLY A 367 9.68 18.20 14.26
C GLY A 367 8.85 17.47 15.32
N PHE A 368 8.29 16.30 15.00
CA PHE A 368 7.62 15.44 15.99
C PHE A 368 8.47 14.20 16.28
N SER A 369 8.63 13.86 17.56
CA SER A 369 9.35 12.66 18.01
C SER A 369 8.54 11.89 19.07
N GLY A 370 8.94 10.63 19.30
CA GLY A 370 8.36 9.78 20.34
C GLY A 370 6.83 9.61 20.26
N ARG A 371 6.16 9.64 21.43
CA ARG A 371 4.71 9.40 21.54
C ARG A 371 3.86 10.43 20.78
N LYS A 372 4.35 11.68 20.66
CA LYS A 372 3.66 12.77 19.94
C LYS A 372 3.53 12.45 18.45
N LEU A 373 4.60 11.91 17.85
CA LEU A 373 4.59 11.48 16.46
C LEU A 373 3.60 10.33 16.21
N ASP A 374 3.55 9.34 17.09
CA ASP A 374 2.64 8.20 16.95
C ASP A 374 1.17 8.61 17.12
N LYS A 375 0.86 9.54 18.03
CA LYS A 375 -0.48 10.13 18.14
C LYS A 375 -0.90 10.87 16.87
N MET A 376 0.00 11.70 16.33
CA MET A 376 -0.25 12.47 15.11
C MET A 376 -0.45 11.56 13.89
N ARG A 377 0.35 10.48 13.77
CA ARG A 377 0.16 9.44 12.75
C ARG A 377 -1.20 8.77 12.84
N ARG A 378 -1.65 8.43 14.06
CA ARG A 378 -2.96 7.82 14.28
C ARG A 378 -4.08 8.77 13.84
N LEU A 379 -4.03 10.04 14.23
CA LEU A 379 -5.03 11.04 13.80
C LEU A 379 -5.08 11.15 12.28
N ILE A 380 -3.94 11.32 11.60
CA ILE A 380 -3.90 11.42 10.13
C ILE A 380 -4.52 10.18 9.48
N ASN A 381 -4.17 8.98 9.96
CA ASN A 381 -4.70 7.73 9.43
C ASN A 381 -6.21 7.59 9.70
N CYS A 382 -6.70 8.02 10.87
CA CYS A 382 -8.13 7.99 11.21
C CYS A 382 -8.97 8.96 10.38
N GLY A 383 -8.40 10.06 9.90
CA GLY A 383 -9.09 11.02 9.03
C GLY A 383 -8.93 10.75 7.54
N GLY A 384 -8.26 9.67 7.12
CA GLY A 384 -8.08 9.37 5.68
C GLY A 384 -6.96 10.15 4.97
N GLY A 385 -6.08 10.84 5.71
CA GLY A 385 -4.98 11.63 5.13
C GLY A 385 -3.79 10.77 4.71
N VAL A 386 -3.08 11.18 3.65
CA VAL A 386 -1.88 10.49 3.14
C VAL A 386 -0.62 11.12 3.74
N ARG A 387 0.14 10.36 4.54
CA ARG A 387 1.37 10.86 5.16
C ARG A 387 2.62 10.57 4.34
N PHE A 388 3.47 11.57 4.17
CA PHE A 388 4.81 11.44 3.58
C PHE A 388 5.89 11.36 4.65
N ASN A 389 6.92 10.53 4.43
CA ASN A 389 8.10 10.43 5.31
C ASN A 389 9.20 11.43 4.94
N GLN A 390 9.14 12.03 3.75
CA GLN A 390 10.09 13.02 3.24
C GLN A 390 9.32 14.16 2.57
N LEU A 391 9.87 15.38 2.64
CA LEU A 391 9.32 16.52 1.91
C LEU A 391 9.53 16.35 0.41
N ASN A 392 8.46 16.47 -0.36
CA ASN A 392 8.46 16.45 -1.82
C ASN A 392 7.42 17.43 -2.38
N GLU A 393 7.40 17.63 -3.69
CA GLU A 393 6.48 18.55 -4.37
C GLU A 393 5.00 18.12 -4.28
N ASP A 394 4.73 16.87 -3.92
CA ASP A 394 3.37 16.37 -3.73
C ASP A 394 2.78 16.76 -2.36
N VAL A 395 3.59 17.18 -1.38
CA VAL A 395 3.07 17.57 -0.05
C VAL A 395 2.14 18.79 -0.18
N THR A 396 0.91 18.66 0.32
CA THR A 396 -0.06 19.78 0.36
C THR A 396 -0.03 20.51 1.69
N HIS A 397 0.23 19.80 2.79
CA HIS A 397 0.26 20.37 4.14
C HIS A 397 1.51 19.93 4.91
N VAL A 398 2.15 20.88 5.59
CA VAL A 398 3.25 20.61 6.51
C VAL A 398 2.79 20.99 7.91
N ILE A 399 2.70 19.99 8.80
CA ILE A 399 2.36 20.22 10.21
C ILE A 399 3.66 20.36 10.99
N LEU A 400 3.83 21.49 11.68
CA LEU A 400 4.98 21.77 12.53
C LEU A 400 4.74 21.37 13.99
N GLY A 401 5.74 20.68 14.56
CA GLY A 401 5.87 20.39 15.98
C GLY A 401 6.95 21.27 16.60
N GLU A 402 8.20 20.80 16.58
CA GLU A 402 9.39 21.55 17.01
C GLU A 402 10.14 22.12 15.79
N ASN A 403 10.82 23.26 15.95
CA ASN A 403 11.54 23.92 14.86
C ASN A 403 12.62 22.97 14.28
N SER A 404 12.53 22.68 12.98
CA SER A 404 13.53 21.90 12.24
C SER A 404 14.08 22.73 11.08
N ASP A 405 15.41 22.68 10.88
CA ASP A 405 16.10 23.39 9.81
C ASP A 405 15.85 22.75 8.42
N GLU A 406 15.34 21.52 8.37
CA GLU A 406 15.05 20.79 7.11
C GLU A 406 13.96 21.48 6.27
N LEU A 407 12.94 22.07 6.93
CA LEU A 407 11.85 22.73 6.22
C LEU A 407 12.30 24.05 5.56
N LYS A 408 13.18 24.80 6.21
CA LYS A 408 13.70 26.08 5.66
C LYS A 408 14.46 25.84 4.36
N HIS A 409 15.36 24.85 4.37
CA HIS A 409 16.14 24.48 3.19
C HIS A 409 15.27 23.94 2.03
N PHE A 410 14.15 23.29 2.33
CA PHE A 410 13.19 22.86 1.29
C PHE A 410 12.46 24.04 0.67
N LEU A 411 11.93 24.95 1.48
CA LEU A 411 11.19 26.14 1.00
C LEU A 411 12.06 27.07 0.14
N ASP A 412 13.37 27.14 0.41
CA ASP A 412 14.31 27.94 -0.39
C ASP A 412 14.61 27.33 -1.77
N LYS A 413 14.38 26.02 -1.95
CA LYS A 413 14.73 25.28 -3.16
C LYS A 413 13.54 24.97 -4.08
N THR A 414 12.32 25.01 -3.56
CA THR A 414 11.13 24.57 -4.31
C THR A 414 10.25 25.72 -4.74
N SER A 415 9.72 25.64 -5.96
CA SER A 415 8.70 26.57 -6.48
C SER A 415 7.30 26.31 -5.90
N HIS A 416 7.07 25.13 -5.33
CA HIS A 416 5.81 24.72 -4.71
C HIS A 416 5.73 25.21 -3.25
N ARG A 417 4.60 25.81 -2.85
CA ARG A 417 4.37 26.34 -1.50
C ARG A 417 3.30 25.51 -0.77
N PRO A 418 3.68 24.49 0.02
CA PRO A 418 2.72 23.74 0.82
C PRO A 418 2.12 24.63 1.93
N HIS A 419 0.93 24.29 2.39
CA HIS A 419 0.28 24.94 3.52
C HIS A 419 1.00 24.57 4.83
N ILE A 420 1.66 25.55 5.46
CA ILE A 420 2.38 25.35 6.73
C ILE A 420 1.42 25.64 7.88
N VAL A 421 1.12 24.63 8.69
CA VAL A 421 0.18 24.72 9.81
C VAL A 421 0.78 24.17 11.10
N THR A 422 0.22 24.60 12.23
CA THR A 422 0.55 24.06 13.56
C THR A 422 -0.21 22.76 13.84
N ALA A 423 0.28 21.98 14.81
CA ALA A 423 -0.42 20.78 15.33
C ALA A 423 -1.89 21.06 15.73
N LYS A 424 -2.18 22.29 16.15
CA LYS A 424 -3.50 22.74 16.60
C LYS A 424 -4.55 22.70 15.50
N TRP A 425 -4.17 22.98 14.25
CA TRP A 425 -5.07 22.89 13.10
C TRP A 425 -5.69 21.50 12.97
N LEU A 426 -4.86 20.46 13.10
CA LEU A 426 -5.33 19.09 13.00
C LEU A 426 -6.25 18.74 14.18
N LEU A 427 -5.83 19.07 15.39
CA LEU A 427 -6.61 18.77 16.60
C LEU A 427 -7.99 19.44 16.59
N GLU A 428 -8.06 20.71 16.19
CA GLU A 428 -9.34 21.42 16.09
C GLU A 428 -10.20 20.90 14.95
N SER A 429 -9.60 20.53 13.81
CA SER A 429 -10.34 19.91 12.71
C SER A 429 -10.99 18.58 13.13
N PHE A 430 -10.30 17.75 13.91
CA PHE A 430 -10.88 16.53 14.48
C PHE A 430 -11.89 16.78 15.59
N SER A 431 -11.66 17.80 16.44
CA SER A 431 -12.61 18.15 17.51
C SER A 431 -13.93 18.68 16.97
N LYS A 432 -13.92 19.35 15.81
CA LYS A 432 -15.11 19.97 15.21
C LYS A 432 -15.73 19.15 14.08
N GLY A 433 -15.00 18.16 13.55
CA GLY A 433 -15.49 17.25 12.50
C GLY A 433 -15.49 17.83 11.09
N TYR A 434 -14.77 18.95 10.85
CA TYR A 434 -14.57 19.55 9.52
C TYR A 434 -13.20 20.23 9.43
N LEU A 435 -12.66 20.37 8.21
CA LEU A 435 -11.36 21.01 7.97
C LEU A 435 -11.44 22.52 8.24
N HIS A 436 -10.61 22.99 9.17
CA HIS A 436 -10.51 24.42 9.42
C HIS A 436 -9.67 25.15 8.34
N PRO A 437 -9.95 26.44 8.07
CA PRO A 437 -9.10 27.26 7.20
C PRO A 437 -7.66 27.33 7.73
N VAL A 438 -6.70 27.21 6.83
CA VAL A 438 -5.26 27.13 7.13
C VAL A 438 -4.72 28.45 7.68
N GLU A 439 -5.29 29.57 7.26
CA GLU A 439 -4.81 30.95 7.50
C GLU A 439 -4.74 31.29 8.99
N GLN A 440 -5.58 30.67 9.81
CA GLN A 440 -5.67 30.92 11.26
C GLN A 440 -4.65 30.12 12.08
N TYR A 441 -3.94 29.18 11.45
CA TYR A 441 -3.03 28.24 12.11
C TYR A 441 -1.61 28.30 11.55
N ILE A 442 -1.30 29.35 10.79
CA ILE A 442 0.05 29.61 10.29
C ILE A 442 0.95 29.94 11.49
N PRO A 443 2.09 29.23 11.67
CA PRO A 443 3.06 29.52 12.72
C PRO A 443 3.60 30.95 12.61
N LEU A 444 3.77 31.66 13.74
CA LEU A 444 4.27 33.05 13.77
C LEU A 444 5.59 33.25 13.00
N ASN A 445 6.46 32.24 12.97
CA ASN A 445 7.74 32.28 12.27
C ASN A 445 7.63 32.32 10.73
N TYR A 446 6.46 31.99 10.18
CA TYR A 446 6.19 31.95 8.74
C TYR A 446 5.17 33.01 8.28
N GLN A 447 4.57 33.74 9.23
CA GLN A 447 3.59 34.80 8.95
C GLN A 447 4.25 36.11 8.45
N LEU A 448 5.57 36.24 8.58
CA LEU A 448 6.36 37.43 8.24
C LEU A 448 6.82 37.51 6.77
N LEU A 449 6.47 36.55 5.91
CA LEU A 449 6.99 36.50 4.53
C LEU A 449 6.02 36.99 3.43
N ASP A 450 4.90 37.63 3.78
CA ASP A 450 3.98 38.22 2.80
C ASP A 450 3.86 39.75 2.95
N ASN A 451 4.41 40.45 1.96
CA ASN A 451 4.11 41.81 1.47
C ASN A 451 5.10 42.03 0.30
N THR A 452 4.73 42.25 -0.97
CA THR A 452 3.68 43.12 -1.51
C THR A 452 3.40 42.79 -3.00
N ILE A 453 2.11 42.56 -3.30
CA ILE A 453 1.26 43.14 -4.38
C ILE A 453 1.64 42.99 -5.87
N LEU A 454 0.64 42.46 -6.58
CA LEU A 454 0.38 42.40 -8.01
C LEU A 454 -0.06 43.79 -8.54
N GLU A 455 0.59 44.36 -9.57
CA GLU A 455 -0.03 45.31 -10.51
C GLU A 455 0.56 45.17 -11.93
N GLN A 456 -0.31 45.23 -12.94
CA GLN A 456 -0.07 45.55 -14.36
C GLN A 456 -1.11 46.62 -14.78
N PRO A 457 -1.06 47.31 -15.94
CA PRO A 457 0.02 47.57 -16.92
C PRO A 457 0.16 49.08 -17.35
N GLY A 458 1.25 49.50 -18.03
CA GLY A 458 1.24 50.76 -18.82
C GLY A 458 2.57 51.54 -19.09
N MET A 459 3.02 51.48 -20.35
CA MET A 459 3.64 52.54 -21.21
C MET A 459 4.90 53.37 -20.81
N LYS A 460 6.00 53.09 -21.55
CA LYS A 460 7.11 53.93 -22.10
C LYS A 460 8.00 54.80 -21.18
N SER A 461 9.33 54.55 -21.23
CA SER A 461 10.35 55.52 -21.72
C SER A 461 11.83 55.11 -21.41
N ILE A 462 12.60 54.87 -22.49
CA ILE A 462 13.99 55.33 -22.78
C ILE A 462 15.20 54.84 -21.91
N LEU A 463 15.98 53.94 -22.55
CA LEU A 463 17.45 53.66 -22.61
C LEU A 463 18.46 54.72 -22.07
N PRO A 464 19.81 54.47 -22.04
CA PRO A 464 20.61 53.22 -22.05
C PRO A 464 21.87 53.23 -21.11
N LYS A 465 22.56 52.08 -20.92
CA LYS A 465 23.96 51.85 -21.39
C LYS A 465 24.67 50.61 -20.79
N ASN A 466 25.09 49.77 -21.74
CA ASN A 466 26.42 49.19 -21.96
C ASN A 466 27.01 48.02 -21.14
N ASN A 467 27.19 46.92 -21.90
CA ASN A 467 28.43 46.20 -22.23
C ASN A 467 29.17 45.49 -21.06
N ASN A 468 29.50 44.19 -21.14
CA ASN A 468 30.36 43.61 -22.18
C ASN A 468 30.37 42.07 -22.16
N LEU A 469 30.62 41.54 -23.36
CA LEU A 469 31.05 40.17 -23.72
C LEU A 469 32.27 39.69 -22.93
N SER A 470 32.39 38.37 -22.73
CA SER A 470 33.51 37.56 -23.27
C SER A 470 33.28 36.05 -23.12
N LYS A 471 33.41 35.35 -24.26
CA LYS A 471 33.55 33.90 -24.42
C LYS A 471 34.89 33.42 -23.84
N LYS A 472 34.98 32.18 -23.36
CA LYS A 472 35.64 31.05 -24.06
C LYS A 472 36.01 29.86 -23.13
N GLU A 473 35.76 28.69 -23.73
CA GLU A 473 36.60 27.49 -23.80
C GLU A 473 36.61 26.45 -22.67
N ALA A 474 36.40 25.23 -23.17
CA ALA A 474 36.48 23.93 -22.52
C ALA A 474 37.91 23.45 -22.43
N VAL A 475 38.20 22.63 -21.41
CA VAL A 475 39.34 21.70 -21.39
C VAL A 475 38.90 20.40 -20.70
N ASN A 476 39.04 19.29 -21.44
CA ASN A 476 39.04 17.91 -20.95
C ASN A 476 40.37 17.60 -20.25
N ILE A 477 40.35 16.90 -19.12
CA ILE A 477 41.51 16.20 -18.56
C ILE A 477 41.09 14.77 -18.17
N THR A 478 41.76 13.80 -18.79
CA THR A 478 41.72 12.38 -18.46
C THR A 478 43.03 12.00 -17.78
N LYS A 479 43.01 11.33 -16.61
CA LYS A 479 43.69 10.04 -16.32
C LYS A 479 43.88 9.71 -14.82
N HIS A 480 43.53 8.45 -14.52
CA HIS A 480 44.17 7.44 -13.65
C HIS A 480 44.15 7.51 -12.11
N GLN A 481 43.49 6.48 -11.53
CA GLN A 481 44.01 5.50 -10.52
C GLN A 481 43.06 4.27 -10.55
N LYS A 482 43.42 3.12 -11.14
CA LYS A 482 44.01 1.88 -10.55
C LYS A 482 43.34 1.47 -9.23
N ALA A 483 42.57 0.37 -9.12
CA ALA A 483 42.82 -1.03 -9.47
C ALA A 483 44.00 -1.64 -8.69
N ALA A 484 43.68 -2.17 -7.51
CA ALA A 484 44.41 -3.20 -6.78
C ALA A 484 43.41 -3.79 -5.78
N GLU A 485 42.95 -5.01 -6.04
CA GLU A 485 42.41 -6.01 -5.09
C GLU A 485 41.76 -7.12 -5.93
N ASP A 486 42.62 -7.83 -6.67
CA ASP A 486 42.34 -9.19 -7.11
C ASP A 486 42.97 -10.16 -6.09
N ASP A 487 42.48 -11.39 -6.11
CA ASP A 487 43.29 -12.61 -5.93
C ASP A 487 43.32 -13.29 -4.55
N PHE A 488 42.22 -13.95 -4.20
CA PHE A 488 42.24 -15.14 -3.33
C PHE A 488 41.10 -16.08 -3.72
N LEU A 489 41.31 -16.95 -4.73
CA LEU A 489 40.67 -18.28 -4.88
C LEU A 489 40.99 -18.90 -6.25
N SER A 490 42.26 -19.16 -6.50
CA SER A 490 42.75 -19.86 -7.70
C SER A 490 43.74 -20.98 -7.33
N GLN A 491 43.33 -21.84 -6.39
CA GLN A 491 43.93 -23.16 -6.19
C GLN A 491 42.81 -24.17 -5.95
N TYR A 492 42.94 -25.37 -6.51
CA TYR A 492 41.97 -26.48 -6.58
C TYR A 492 41.04 -26.53 -7.82
N VAL A 493 41.64 -26.45 -9.01
CA VAL A 493 41.17 -27.23 -10.17
C VAL A 493 42.42 -27.78 -10.87
N ASN A 494 42.72 -29.06 -10.66
CA ASN A 494 43.42 -30.00 -11.56
C ASN A 494 44.07 -31.13 -10.75
N ASN A 495 43.37 -32.26 -10.64
CA ASN A 495 43.92 -33.61 -10.72
C ASN A 495 42.76 -34.60 -10.69
N ASP A 496 42.43 -35.19 -11.84
CA ASP A 496 42.71 -36.61 -12.06
C ASP A 496 42.06 -37.09 -13.37
N SER A 497 42.93 -37.31 -14.36
CA SER A 497 42.76 -38.31 -15.38
C SER A 497 44.02 -39.15 -15.33
N THR A 498 43.95 -40.45 -14.98
CA THR A 498 44.09 -41.58 -15.93
C THR A 498 44.16 -42.93 -15.17
N LEU A 499 43.45 -43.93 -15.73
CA LEU A 499 43.85 -45.33 -15.94
C LEU A 499 43.29 -46.44 -15.01
N GLY A 500 42.66 -47.43 -15.67
CA GLY A 500 42.44 -48.78 -15.14
C GLY A 500 41.45 -49.62 -15.97
N MET A 501 41.92 -50.21 -17.08
CA MET A 501 41.25 -51.34 -17.74
C MET A 501 41.28 -52.57 -16.82
N PHE A 502 40.17 -53.32 -16.73
CA PHE A 502 40.03 -54.75 -17.07
C PHE A 502 38.55 -55.16 -16.96
#